data_AF-A0A2V8JXB4-F1
#
_entry.id   AF-A0A2V8JXB4-F1
#
_cell.length_a   1.000
_cell.length_b   1.000
_cell.length_c   1.000
_cell.angle_alpha   90.00
_cell.angle_beta   90.00
_cell.angle_gamma   90.00
#
_symmetry.space_group_name_H-M   'P 1'
#
loop_
_entity.id
_entity.type
_entity.pdbx_description
1 polymer ?
#
loop_
_entity_poly.entity_id
_entity_poly.type
_entity_poly.pdbx_seq_one_letter_code
_entity_poly.pdbx_strand_id
1 'polypeptide(L)'
;MNIIRVLFLRNWQVAARTAAGASLRGVALLFLLAFASSAAWAQGLPLTDCPRGSNGAKNYYLCPGDIVVTDGAASGIFLVDPISGNQTPISTAVNAPTINGVPVNLLQQAASVTIEPGTGKLLAAGRTYGIIRVNPKDGSQEVLLKGGSGWGTGFPTIVDSAHNNVTESFIYPGGITIDPVDSSILVTDTGIRLNQCTNPSDVTTCVSDPGKIIRITKGQGSGGGVYNGTAVVAKGVLLSNPFDITVDGNNGAASNIYVTDMSAKLGGEAARGMGGIIYLDASSTPAFNQSVFFSSYAQNPTATPPTSGTGCPMGITMVPPLTVNSVSYPTRVFATVFSYNGFGCAPQALFSMTPNVWAPTSPGNSFQTIFSGSPLVFPFGMDTDLSGRVIIADEGSGYGCNGTIFRLDLTKQIQTTVGFWDGIVADLNPFGISPIVGSPNGCSPPNQTYLVNPSDVAVVKVAVTANTAVPPGNLVVTSITSPINEGDTASLSGSFTDTNPASDTVTVDWGDGNKTVAQPVSPFTLTHQY
;
A
#
# COMPACT_ATOMS: atom_id res chain seq x y z
N MET A 1 68.85 -40.32 11.30
CA MET A 1 68.14 -39.50 10.29
C MET A 1 66.87 -40.21 9.81
N ASN A 2 65.87 -40.42 10.67
CA ASN A 2 64.63 -41.17 10.33
C ASN A 2 63.35 -40.62 10.98
N ILE A 3 63.39 -39.44 11.60
CA ILE A 3 62.21 -38.80 12.25
C ILE A 3 61.51 -37.77 11.35
N ILE A 4 62.15 -37.32 10.26
CA ILE A 4 61.63 -36.23 9.41
C ILE A 4 60.65 -36.71 8.31
N ARG A 5 60.68 -37.99 7.91
CA ARG A 5 59.80 -38.52 6.83
C ARG A 5 58.36 -38.84 7.26
N VAL A 6 58.09 -39.08 8.55
CA VAL A 6 56.73 -39.44 9.02
C VAL A 6 55.82 -38.20 9.20
N LEU A 7 56.39 -37.02 9.51
CA LEU A 7 55.61 -35.79 9.66
C LEU A 7 55.10 -35.21 8.33
N PHE A 8 55.83 -35.39 7.22
CA PHE A 8 55.42 -34.84 5.92
C PHE A 8 54.24 -35.59 5.28
N LEU A 9 54.09 -36.89 5.51
CA LEU A 9 52.99 -37.69 4.95
C LEU A 9 51.65 -37.51 5.70
N ARG A 10 51.67 -37.21 7.01
CA ARG A 10 50.44 -36.94 7.79
C ARG A 10 49.81 -35.59 7.43
N ASN A 11 50.62 -34.56 7.17
CA ASN A 11 50.09 -33.22 6.87
C ASN A 11 49.40 -33.13 5.50
N TRP A 12 49.85 -33.90 4.50
CA TRP A 12 49.20 -33.94 3.18
C TRP A 12 47.84 -34.65 3.20
N GLN A 13 47.68 -35.70 4.00
CA GLN A 13 46.40 -36.39 4.13
C GLN A 13 45.35 -35.60 4.92
N VAL A 14 45.77 -34.77 5.88
CA VAL A 14 44.86 -33.85 6.58
C VAL A 14 44.46 -32.71 5.66
N ALA A 15 45.41 -32.03 4.99
CA ALA A 15 45.09 -30.93 4.06
C ALA A 15 44.21 -31.36 2.88
N ALA A 16 44.41 -32.56 2.33
CA ALA A 16 43.56 -33.09 1.26
C ALA A 16 42.14 -33.44 1.73
N ARG A 17 41.96 -33.88 2.99
CA ARG A 17 40.63 -34.14 3.58
C ARG A 17 39.89 -32.85 3.95
N THR A 18 40.60 -31.80 4.39
CA THR A 18 39.98 -30.48 4.64
C THR A 18 39.61 -29.78 3.34
N ALA A 19 40.44 -29.89 2.29
CA ALA A 19 40.17 -29.32 0.96
C ALA A 19 39.01 -30.05 0.25
N ALA A 20 38.94 -31.38 0.34
CA ALA A 20 37.82 -32.16 -0.19
C ALA A 20 36.52 -31.93 0.61
N GLY A 21 36.59 -31.78 1.94
CA GLY A 21 35.43 -31.43 2.75
C GLY A 21 34.90 -30.01 2.50
N ALA A 22 35.79 -29.06 2.23
CA ALA A 22 35.43 -27.69 1.87
C ALA A 22 34.87 -27.59 0.44
N SER A 23 35.41 -28.35 -0.51
CA SER A 23 34.88 -28.39 -1.88
C SER A 23 33.54 -29.11 -1.97
N LEU A 24 33.33 -30.21 -1.24
CA LEU A 24 32.02 -30.87 -1.14
C LEU A 24 30.97 -30.01 -0.42
N ARG A 25 31.35 -29.24 0.60
CA ARG A 25 30.45 -28.26 1.25
C ARG A 25 30.16 -27.07 0.33
N GLY A 26 31.14 -26.58 -0.41
CA GLY A 26 30.97 -25.51 -1.40
C GLY A 26 30.08 -25.92 -2.56
N VAL A 27 30.25 -27.16 -3.07
CA VAL A 27 29.41 -27.74 -4.12
C VAL A 27 28.01 -28.07 -3.60
N ALA A 28 27.86 -28.55 -2.37
CA ALA A 28 26.54 -28.73 -1.74
C ALA A 28 25.82 -27.39 -1.51
N LEU A 29 26.53 -26.32 -1.15
CA LEU A 29 25.98 -24.96 -1.06
C LEU A 29 25.59 -24.44 -2.45
N LEU A 30 26.43 -24.67 -3.47
CA LEU A 30 26.15 -24.29 -4.85
C LEU A 30 24.96 -25.08 -5.44
N PHE A 31 24.80 -26.36 -5.08
CA PHE A 31 23.63 -27.16 -5.43
C PHE A 31 22.39 -26.76 -4.64
N LEU A 32 22.49 -26.42 -3.35
CA LEU A 32 21.39 -25.84 -2.56
C LEU A 32 20.95 -24.47 -3.11
N LEU A 33 21.90 -23.65 -3.60
CA LEU A 33 21.64 -22.38 -4.29
C LEU A 33 21.07 -22.59 -5.71
N ALA A 34 21.43 -23.68 -6.39
CA ALA A 34 20.91 -24.04 -7.70
C ALA A 34 19.53 -24.75 -7.66
N PHE A 35 19.16 -25.35 -6.51
CA PHE A 35 17.85 -25.94 -6.25
C PHE A 35 16.90 -25.03 -5.47
N ALA A 36 17.33 -23.83 -5.08
CA ALA A 36 16.39 -22.74 -4.86
C ALA A 36 15.74 -22.46 -6.21
N SER A 37 14.64 -23.16 -6.49
CA SER A 37 13.83 -22.96 -7.68
C SER A 37 13.67 -21.46 -7.93
N SER A 38 13.62 -21.02 -9.17
CA SER A 38 13.28 -19.64 -9.53
C SER A 38 12.04 -19.06 -8.82
N ALA A 39 11.21 -19.91 -8.18
CA ALA A 39 10.14 -19.54 -7.27
C ALA A 39 10.58 -18.97 -5.90
N ALA A 40 11.83 -19.16 -5.45
CA ALA A 40 12.34 -18.57 -4.19
C ALA A 40 12.70 -17.07 -4.32
N TRP A 41 12.73 -16.57 -5.56
CA TRP A 41 12.93 -15.15 -5.89
C TRP A 41 11.69 -14.53 -6.55
N ALA A 42 10.66 -15.33 -6.83
CA ALA A 42 9.39 -14.82 -7.33
C ALA A 42 8.68 -14.10 -6.18
N GLN A 43 8.55 -12.79 -6.32
CA GLN A 43 7.73 -11.97 -5.44
C GLN A 43 6.25 -12.03 -5.86
N GLY A 44 5.38 -11.43 -5.05
CA GLY A 44 3.94 -11.65 -5.12
C GLY A 44 3.47 -12.63 -4.05
N LEU A 45 2.15 -12.72 -3.91
CA LEU A 45 1.50 -13.46 -2.84
C LEU A 45 0.99 -14.80 -3.37
N PRO A 46 1.20 -15.91 -2.63
CA PRO A 46 0.53 -17.15 -2.93
C PRO A 46 -0.98 -16.98 -2.69
N LEU A 47 -1.78 -17.80 -3.37
CA LEU A 47 -3.19 -17.88 -3.07
C LEU A 47 -3.40 -18.38 -1.63
N THR A 48 -4.35 -17.76 -0.96
CA THR A 48 -4.83 -18.11 0.37
C THR A 48 -6.35 -18.21 0.36
N ASP A 49 -6.87 -18.87 1.38
CA ASP A 49 -8.28 -18.91 1.74
C ASP A 49 -8.60 -17.71 2.68
N CYS A 50 -9.87 -17.28 2.74
CA CYS A 50 -10.32 -16.24 3.66
C CYS A 50 -11.56 -16.72 4.43
N PRO A 51 -11.58 -16.63 5.78
CA PRO A 51 -10.52 -16.13 6.68
C PRO A 51 -9.29 -17.03 6.67
N ARG A 52 -8.09 -16.44 6.74
CA ARG A 52 -6.80 -17.12 6.58
C ARG A 52 -6.67 -18.39 7.44
N GLY A 53 -6.30 -19.52 6.82
CA GLY A 53 -6.13 -20.79 7.53
C GLY A 53 -7.43 -21.59 7.73
N SER A 54 -8.56 -21.13 7.19
CA SER A 54 -9.69 -22.00 6.88
C SER A 54 -9.25 -23.08 5.88
N ASN A 55 -9.69 -24.33 6.06
CA ASN A 55 -9.36 -25.41 5.11
C ASN A 55 -10.14 -25.30 3.77
N GLY A 56 -10.48 -24.08 3.35
CA GLY A 56 -11.27 -23.77 2.16
C GLY A 56 -10.43 -23.63 0.88
N ALA A 57 -11.11 -23.31 -0.22
CA ALA A 57 -10.45 -23.05 -1.50
C ALA A 57 -9.60 -21.77 -1.43
N LYS A 58 -8.35 -21.89 -1.87
CA LYS A 58 -7.40 -20.78 -1.90
C LYS A 58 -7.60 -19.93 -3.15
N ASN A 59 -8.42 -18.89 -3.01
CA ASN A 59 -8.88 -18.05 -4.13
C ASN A 59 -8.51 -16.57 -3.98
N TYR A 60 -7.72 -16.21 -2.96
CA TYR A 60 -7.45 -14.81 -2.62
C TYR A 60 -5.95 -14.53 -2.54
N TYR A 61 -5.53 -13.34 -2.98
CA TYR A 61 -4.17 -12.85 -2.73
C TYR A 61 -4.07 -12.11 -1.41
N LEU A 62 -5.13 -11.40 -1.02
CA LEU A 62 -5.23 -10.65 0.23
C LEU A 62 -6.60 -10.89 0.87
N CYS A 63 -6.63 -11.09 2.19
CA CYS A 63 -7.84 -11.25 2.97
C CYS A 63 -8.23 -9.95 3.70
N PRO A 64 -9.51 -9.75 4.03
CA PRO A 64 -9.92 -8.65 4.88
C PRO A 64 -9.15 -8.68 6.21
N GLY A 65 -8.60 -7.53 6.61
CA GLY A 65 -7.77 -7.35 7.80
C GLY A 65 -6.27 -7.52 7.57
N ASP A 66 -5.83 -7.95 6.39
CA ASP A 66 -4.42 -7.93 6.01
C ASP A 66 -3.89 -6.49 5.99
N ILE A 67 -2.64 -6.31 6.41
CA ILE A 67 -1.99 -5.01 6.53
C ILE A 67 -0.95 -4.90 5.42
N VAL A 68 -1.15 -3.98 4.48
CA VAL A 68 -0.21 -3.67 3.41
C VAL A 68 0.58 -2.43 3.81
N VAL A 69 1.90 -2.48 3.73
CA VAL A 69 2.79 -1.39 4.13
C VAL A 69 3.65 -1.01 2.95
N THR A 70 3.77 0.28 2.67
CA THR A 70 4.81 0.80 1.77
C THR A 70 5.99 1.30 2.57
N ASP A 71 7.19 1.00 2.07
CA ASP A 71 8.43 1.44 2.66
C ASP A 71 9.34 1.94 1.53
N GLY A 72 9.40 3.27 1.41
CA GLY A 72 10.19 3.91 0.37
C GLY A 72 11.70 3.73 0.53
N ALA A 73 12.18 3.50 1.76
CA ALA A 73 13.60 3.26 2.05
C ALA A 73 14.01 1.83 1.67
N ALA A 74 13.17 0.85 1.97
CA ALA A 74 13.29 -0.53 1.49
C ALA A 74 12.92 -0.68 0.00
N SER A 75 12.35 0.38 -0.58
CA SER A 75 11.85 0.42 -1.96
C SER A 75 10.89 -0.72 -2.29
N GLY A 76 9.88 -0.90 -1.45
CA GLY A 76 8.97 -2.02 -1.58
C GLY A 76 7.63 -1.83 -0.91
N ILE A 77 6.74 -2.77 -1.23
CA ILE A 77 5.45 -2.97 -0.59
C ILE A 77 5.45 -4.36 0.06
N PHE A 78 5.01 -4.42 1.30
CA PHE A 78 5.10 -5.60 2.16
C PHE A 78 3.73 -5.91 2.76
N LEU A 79 3.40 -7.20 2.84
CA LEU A 79 2.29 -7.69 3.65
C LEU A 79 2.81 -7.91 5.07
N VAL A 80 2.17 -7.29 6.06
CA VAL A 80 2.37 -7.55 7.48
C VAL A 80 1.24 -8.41 7.98
N ASP A 81 1.57 -9.58 8.53
CA ASP A 81 0.58 -10.43 9.18
C ASP A 81 0.11 -9.75 10.48
N PRO A 82 -1.19 -9.47 10.63
CA PRO A 82 -1.72 -8.68 11.74
C PRO A 82 -1.66 -9.37 13.11
N ILE A 83 -1.27 -10.65 13.15
CA ILE A 83 -1.19 -11.49 14.36
C ILE A 83 0.26 -11.75 14.73
N SER A 84 1.05 -12.27 13.79
CA SER A 84 2.44 -12.68 14.00
C SER A 84 3.46 -11.57 13.72
N GLY A 85 3.07 -10.47 13.09
CA GLY A 85 3.99 -9.39 12.71
C GLY A 85 4.92 -9.74 11.55
N ASN A 86 4.83 -10.96 11.03
CA ASN A 86 5.69 -11.43 9.94
C ASN A 86 5.44 -10.62 8.68
N GLN A 87 6.53 -10.28 8.00
CA GLN A 87 6.57 -9.46 6.80
C GLN A 87 6.81 -10.37 5.59
N THR A 88 5.99 -10.20 4.56
CA THR A 88 6.13 -10.88 3.26
C THR A 88 6.30 -9.81 2.18
N PRO A 89 7.42 -9.78 1.44
CA PRO A 89 7.57 -8.86 0.32
C PRO A 89 6.53 -9.16 -0.76
N ILE A 90 5.70 -8.16 -1.08
CA ILE A 90 4.77 -8.24 -2.22
C ILE A 90 5.51 -7.80 -3.49
N SER A 91 6.23 -6.68 -3.40
CA SER A 91 7.05 -6.14 -4.50
C SER A 91 8.19 -5.31 -3.95
N THR A 92 9.40 -5.49 -4.48
CA THR A 92 10.58 -4.67 -4.16
C THR A 92 11.35 -4.35 -5.45
N ALA A 93 12.56 -3.81 -5.33
CA ALA A 93 13.49 -3.63 -6.44
C ALA A 93 13.77 -4.90 -7.27
N VAL A 94 13.47 -6.11 -6.78
CA VAL A 94 13.57 -7.35 -7.59
C VAL A 94 12.57 -7.36 -8.74
N ASN A 95 11.40 -6.74 -8.55
CA ASN A 95 10.37 -6.59 -9.58
C ASN A 95 10.47 -5.26 -10.34
N ALA A 96 11.60 -4.56 -10.21
CA ALA A 96 11.85 -3.31 -10.91
C ALA A 96 11.73 -3.52 -12.42
N PRO A 97 10.84 -2.78 -13.11
CA PRO A 97 10.77 -2.86 -14.55
C PRO A 97 12.00 -2.22 -15.18
N THR A 98 12.27 -2.61 -16.43
CA THR A 98 13.30 -1.99 -17.24
C THR A 98 12.68 -0.84 -18.04
N ILE A 99 13.16 0.39 -17.82
CA ILE A 99 12.78 1.57 -18.60
C ILE A 99 14.00 1.99 -19.43
N ASN A 100 13.84 2.08 -20.75
CA ASN A 100 14.91 2.41 -21.69
C ASN A 100 16.18 1.53 -21.53
N GLY A 101 15.99 0.24 -21.23
CA GLY A 101 17.10 -0.71 -21.04
C GLY A 101 17.77 -0.67 -19.66
N VAL A 102 17.30 0.18 -18.73
CA VAL A 102 17.85 0.29 -17.37
C VAL A 102 16.81 -0.17 -16.35
N PRO A 103 17.16 -1.06 -15.40
CA PRO A 103 16.29 -1.38 -14.26
C PRO A 103 15.99 -0.13 -13.44
N VAL A 104 14.71 0.15 -13.22
CA VAL A 104 14.25 1.31 -12.46
C VAL A 104 13.45 0.86 -11.25
N ASN A 105 13.91 1.25 -10.08
CA ASN A 105 13.23 0.95 -8.83
C ASN A 105 12.06 1.93 -8.61
N LEU A 106 10.89 1.60 -9.15
CA LEU A 106 9.74 2.50 -9.14
C LEU A 106 9.19 2.78 -7.73
N LEU A 107 9.41 1.87 -6.78
CA LEU A 107 8.96 2.00 -5.40
C LEU A 107 9.97 2.72 -4.50
N GLN A 108 11.11 3.16 -5.05
CA GLN A 108 12.02 4.03 -4.33
C GLN A 108 11.31 5.32 -3.88
N GLN A 109 11.40 5.63 -2.59
CA GLN A 109 10.69 6.77 -1.99
C GLN A 109 9.16 6.75 -2.20
N ALA A 110 8.56 5.55 -2.25
CA ALA A 110 7.11 5.40 -2.11
C ALA A 110 6.67 5.95 -0.75
N ALA A 111 5.75 6.92 -0.77
CA ALA A 111 5.34 7.72 0.38
C ALA A 111 4.01 7.30 0.97
N SER A 112 3.09 6.76 0.16
CA SER A 112 1.75 6.35 0.60
C SER A 112 1.22 5.18 -0.22
N VAL A 113 0.30 4.40 0.34
CA VAL A 113 -0.28 3.21 -0.30
C VAL A 113 -1.79 3.12 -0.10
N THR A 114 -2.50 2.68 -1.13
CA THR A 114 -3.92 2.32 -1.06
C THR A 114 -4.22 1.09 -1.92
N ILE A 115 -5.47 0.61 -1.90
CA ILE A 115 -5.90 -0.59 -2.62
C ILE A 115 -6.92 -0.20 -3.68
N GLU A 116 -6.61 -0.52 -4.94
CA GLU A 116 -7.45 -0.21 -6.09
C GLU A 116 -8.76 -1.01 -6.07
N PRO A 117 -9.94 -0.36 -6.06
CA PRO A 117 -11.22 -1.05 -6.07
C PRO A 117 -11.44 -1.83 -7.37
N GLY A 118 -12.00 -3.03 -7.24
CA GLY A 118 -12.39 -3.88 -8.37
C GLY A 118 -11.26 -4.73 -8.94
N THR A 119 -10.01 -4.26 -8.93
CA THR A 119 -8.85 -5.10 -9.32
C THR A 119 -8.13 -5.71 -8.12
N GLY A 120 -8.19 -5.04 -6.96
CA GLY A 120 -7.42 -5.41 -5.78
C GLY A 120 -5.91 -5.22 -5.95
N LYS A 121 -5.47 -4.53 -7.00
CA LYS A 121 -4.08 -4.11 -7.16
C LYS A 121 -3.73 -3.04 -6.12
N LEU A 122 -2.46 -2.94 -5.80
CA LEU A 122 -1.96 -1.94 -4.84
C LEU A 122 -1.55 -0.69 -5.60
N LEU A 123 -1.83 0.48 -5.04
CA LEU A 123 -1.42 1.77 -5.62
C LEU A 123 -0.49 2.45 -4.63
N ALA A 124 0.71 2.78 -5.08
CA ALA A 124 1.68 3.53 -4.30
C ALA A 124 1.91 4.90 -4.93
N ALA A 125 1.88 5.95 -4.11
CA ALA A 125 2.35 7.27 -4.50
C ALA A 125 3.86 7.36 -4.28
N GLY A 126 4.62 7.39 -5.36
CA GLY A 126 6.07 7.50 -5.38
C GLY A 126 6.54 8.92 -5.63
N ARG A 127 7.40 9.43 -4.74
CA ARG A 127 8.03 10.76 -4.88
C ARG A 127 8.90 10.87 -6.12
N THR A 128 9.46 9.76 -6.58
CA THR A 128 10.39 9.72 -7.71
C THR A 128 9.68 9.47 -9.05
N TYR A 129 8.70 8.56 -9.11
CA TYR A 129 8.16 8.07 -10.37
C TYR A 129 6.65 8.30 -10.58
N GLY A 130 5.94 8.87 -9.61
CA GLY A 130 4.51 9.16 -9.70
C GLY A 130 3.68 8.03 -9.08
N ILE A 131 2.55 7.68 -9.70
CA ILE A 131 1.65 6.66 -9.18
C ILE A 131 2.01 5.31 -9.77
N ILE A 132 2.39 4.39 -8.91
CA ILE A 132 2.83 3.03 -9.26
C ILE A 132 1.73 2.07 -8.88
N ARG A 133 1.29 1.26 -9.84
CA ARG A 133 0.37 0.17 -9.58
C ARG A 133 1.14 -1.14 -9.49
N VAL A 134 0.85 -1.93 -8.46
CA VAL A 134 1.51 -3.20 -8.16
C VAL A 134 0.49 -4.32 -8.16
N ASN A 135 0.79 -5.39 -8.88
CA ASN A 135 -0.04 -6.59 -8.87
C ASN A 135 0.34 -7.49 -7.69
N PRO A 136 -0.55 -7.78 -6.72
CA PRO A 136 -0.20 -8.63 -5.58
C PRO A 136 0.08 -10.08 -5.99
N LYS A 137 -0.33 -10.53 -7.18
CA LYS A 137 -0.07 -11.91 -7.67
C LYS A 137 1.41 -12.22 -7.86
N ASP A 138 2.14 -11.31 -8.47
CA ASP A 138 3.52 -11.50 -8.93
C ASP A 138 4.45 -10.33 -8.56
N GLY A 139 3.88 -9.31 -7.91
CA GLY A 139 4.57 -8.09 -7.53
C GLY A 139 4.99 -7.21 -8.71
N SER A 140 4.52 -7.48 -9.93
CA SER A 140 4.83 -6.65 -11.10
C SER A 140 4.39 -5.20 -10.90
N GLN A 141 5.20 -4.27 -11.40
CA GLN A 141 5.03 -2.83 -11.22
C GLN A 141 4.72 -2.16 -12.57
N GLU A 142 3.72 -1.30 -12.60
CA GLU A 142 3.41 -0.44 -13.74
C GLU A 142 3.28 1.02 -13.30
N VAL A 143 3.78 1.96 -14.10
CA VAL A 143 3.55 3.39 -13.86
C VAL A 143 2.14 3.71 -14.36
N LEU A 144 1.21 3.94 -13.44
CA LEU A 144 -0.16 4.35 -13.76
C LEU A 144 -0.18 5.81 -14.23
N LEU A 145 0.55 6.68 -13.53
CA LEU A 145 0.64 8.09 -13.86
C LEU A 145 2.03 8.62 -13.53
N LYS A 146 2.72 9.16 -14.53
CA LYS A 146 4.08 9.68 -14.37
C LYS A 146 4.09 10.93 -13.50
N GLY A 147 5.08 11.01 -12.63
CA GLY A 147 5.29 12.11 -11.72
C GLY A 147 6.68 12.08 -11.10
N GLY A 148 7.05 13.15 -10.41
CA GLY A 148 8.29 13.18 -9.65
C GLY A 148 9.55 13.40 -10.49
N SER A 149 10.70 13.34 -9.80
CA SER A 149 12.01 13.71 -10.33
C SER A 149 12.70 12.64 -11.20
N GLY A 150 12.18 11.40 -11.21
CA GLY A 150 12.79 10.25 -11.88
C GLY A 150 12.79 10.30 -13.41
N TRP A 151 12.14 11.30 -14.00
CA TRP A 151 11.98 11.46 -15.45
C TRP A 151 12.86 12.56 -16.07
N GLY A 152 13.75 13.17 -15.28
CA GLY A 152 14.70 14.20 -15.72
C GLY A 152 14.31 15.63 -15.31
N THR A 153 14.98 16.62 -15.91
CA THR A 153 14.77 18.05 -15.61
C THR A 153 13.53 18.57 -16.34
N GLY A 154 12.37 18.23 -15.81
CA GLY A 154 11.08 18.60 -16.36
C GLY A 154 10.07 17.57 -15.87
N PHE A 155 9.24 17.95 -14.89
CA PHE A 155 8.25 17.04 -14.35
C PHE A 155 7.28 16.61 -15.47
N PRO A 156 6.95 15.31 -15.61
CA PRO A 156 6.12 14.81 -16.70
C PRO A 156 4.74 15.46 -16.70
N THR A 157 4.41 16.27 -17.70
CA THR A 157 3.12 16.95 -17.69
C THR A 157 1.96 15.98 -17.83
N ILE A 158 0.87 16.25 -17.10
CA ILE A 158 -0.40 15.55 -17.29
C ILE A 158 -1.15 16.23 -18.43
N VAL A 159 -1.73 15.44 -19.32
CA VAL A 159 -2.61 15.92 -20.38
C VAL A 159 -4.04 15.56 -19.99
N ASP A 160 -4.92 16.55 -19.87
CA ASP A 160 -6.35 16.30 -19.72
C ASP A 160 -6.87 15.60 -20.98
N SER A 161 -7.48 14.44 -20.79
CA SER A 161 -8.04 13.60 -21.85
C SER A 161 -9.27 14.21 -22.54
N ALA A 162 -9.98 15.13 -21.90
CA ALA A 162 -11.16 15.78 -22.47
C ALA A 162 -10.81 16.90 -23.45
N HIS A 163 -9.66 17.57 -23.28
CA HIS A 163 -9.31 18.78 -24.05
C HIS A 163 -7.90 18.78 -24.63
N ASN A 164 -7.11 17.72 -24.42
CA ASN A 164 -5.71 17.60 -24.85
C ASN A 164 -4.81 18.75 -24.32
N ASN A 165 -5.23 19.37 -23.22
CA ASN A 165 -4.50 20.46 -22.57
C ASN A 165 -3.46 19.89 -21.62
N VAL A 166 -2.23 20.39 -21.72
CA VAL A 166 -1.19 20.20 -20.71
C VAL A 166 -1.68 20.91 -19.44
N THR A 167 -2.09 20.15 -18.43
CA THR A 167 -2.62 20.69 -17.18
C THR A 167 -1.48 20.90 -16.19
N GLU A 168 -1.14 19.92 -15.35
CA GLU A 168 -0.09 20.04 -14.35
C GLU A 168 0.52 18.67 -14.03
N SER A 169 1.84 18.59 -13.81
CA SER A 169 2.51 17.35 -13.38
C SER A 169 2.45 17.15 -11.86
N PHE A 170 2.61 15.91 -11.42
CA PHE A 170 3.09 15.61 -10.07
C PHE A 170 4.56 16.03 -9.89
N ILE A 171 4.81 16.88 -8.90
CA ILE A 171 6.15 17.36 -8.55
C ILE A 171 6.74 16.46 -7.45
N TYR A 172 5.99 16.27 -6.38
CA TYR A 172 6.38 15.47 -5.23
C TYR A 172 5.13 14.86 -4.57
N PRO A 173 4.59 13.76 -5.13
CA PRO A 173 3.43 13.06 -4.59
C PRO A 173 3.57 12.71 -3.11
N GLY A 174 2.50 12.92 -2.36
CA GLY A 174 2.36 12.54 -0.95
C GLY A 174 1.40 11.36 -0.79
N GLY A 175 0.34 11.57 -0.03
CA GLY A 175 -0.75 10.66 0.28
C GLY A 175 -1.59 10.28 -0.92
N ILE A 176 -2.04 9.03 -0.93
CA ILE A 176 -2.95 8.49 -1.93
C ILE A 176 -4.14 7.82 -1.24
N THR A 177 -5.34 8.14 -1.71
CA THR A 177 -6.56 7.51 -1.22
C THR A 177 -7.55 7.26 -2.35
N ILE A 178 -8.57 6.45 -2.06
CA ILE A 178 -9.66 6.17 -2.97
C ILE A 178 -10.88 6.96 -2.52
N ASP A 179 -11.50 7.67 -3.47
CA ASP A 179 -12.82 8.22 -3.24
C ASP A 179 -13.85 7.09 -3.23
N PRO A 180 -14.52 6.81 -2.10
CA PRO A 180 -15.46 5.69 -2.00
C PRO A 180 -16.73 5.91 -2.84
N VAL A 181 -17.05 7.15 -3.24
CA VAL A 181 -18.27 7.47 -3.99
C VAL A 181 -18.17 7.03 -5.45
N ASP A 182 -17.01 7.22 -6.09
CA ASP A 182 -16.83 6.95 -7.51
C ASP A 182 -15.62 6.05 -7.85
N SER A 183 -14.88 5.58 -6.83
CA SER A 183 -13.64 4.80 -6.96
C SER A 183 -12.51 5.52 -7.71
N SER A 184 -12.56 6.85 -7.82
CA SER A 184 -11.44 7.66 -8.32
C SER A 184 -10.28 7.65 -7.33
N ILE A 185 -9.06 7.85 -7.84
CA ILE A 185 -7.88 8.01 -6.99
C ILE A 185 -7.73 9.50 -6.69
N LEU A 186 -7.43 9.83 -5.44
CA LEU A 186 -7.04 11.17 -5.01
C LEU A 186 -5.61 11.12 -4.50
N VAL A 187 -4.79 12.07 -4.94
CA VAL A 187 -3.38 12.14 -4.56
C VAL A 187 -3.01 13.57 -4.19
N THR A 188 -2.35 13.76 -3.06
CA THR A 188 -1.73 15.04 -2.72
C THR A 188 -0.39 15.19 -3.45
N ASP A 189 -0.06 16.42 -3.80
CA ASP A 189 1.26 16.79 -4.31
C ASP A 189 1.77 17.96 -3.49
N THR A 190 2.88 17.73 -2.78
CA THR A 190 3.44 18.74 -1.88
C THR A 190 3.95 19.95 -2.67
N GLY A 191 4.31 19.78 -3.95
CA GLY A 191 4.95 20.83 -4.75
C GLY A 191 6.44 21.05 -4.44
N ILE A 192 7.03 20.28 -3.52
CA ILE A 192 8.44 20.44 -3.09
C ILE A 192 9.39 20.03 -4.21
N ARG A 193 10.30 20.93 -4.59
CA ARG A 193 11.32 20.66 -5.62
C ARG A 193 12.64 20.25 -4.97
N LEU A 194 12.85 18.94 -4.82
CA LEU A 194 14.10 18.40 -4.21
C LEU A 194 15.38 18.81 -4.93
N ASN A 195 15.30 19.16 -6.22
CA ASN A 195 16.45 19.64 -7.00
C ASN A 195 16.72 21.15 -6.80
N GLN A 196 15.95 21.84 -5.97
CA GLN A 196 16.05 23.27 -5.72
C GLN A 196 16.05 23.58 -4.21
N CYS A 197 16.81 22.80 -3.45
CA CYS A 197 17.02 23.00 -2.03
C CYS A 197 18.35 23.70 -1.78
N THR A 198 18.35 24.65 -0.85
CA THR A 198 19.61 25.26 -0.40
C THR A 198 20.41 24.28 0.47
N ASN A 199 19.72 23.38 1.19
CA ASN A 199 20.28 22.24 1.89
C ASN A 199 19.58 20.94 1.43
N PRO A 200 20.28 20.02 0.74
CA PRO A 200 19.70 18.76 0.27
C PRO A 200 19.17 17.83 1.38
N SER A 201 19.63 18.02 2.63
CA SER A 201 19.18 17.22 3.78
C SER A 201 18.00 17.84 4.53
N ASP A 202 17.50 18.99 4.08
CA ASP A 202 16.42 19.73 4.73
C ASP A 202 15.41 20.23 3.69
N VAL A 203 14.27 19.54 3.63
CA VAL A 203 13.20 19.82 2.67
C VAL A 203 12.55 21.19 2.87
N THR A 204 12.69 21.81 4.05
CA THR A 204 12.15 23.15 4.32
C THR A 204 12.90 24.25 3.58
N THR A 205 14.12 23.95 3.12
CA THR A 205 14.95 24.88 2.34
C THR A 205 14.73 24.78 0.84
N CYS A 206 13.82 23.90 0.41
CA CYS A 206 13.47 23.70 -0.99
C CYS A 206 12.49 24.75 -1.48
N VAL A 207 12.65 25.14 -2.74
CA VAL A 207 11.58 25.85 -3.46
C VAL A 207 10.37 24.92 -3.55
N SER A 208 9.18 25.48 -3.31
CA SER A 208 7.92 24.76 -3.45
C SER A 208 6.98 25.50 -4.39
N ASP A 209 6.39 24.76 -5.32
CA ASP A 209 5.21 25.21 -6.04
C ASP A 209 3.99 25.18 -5.10
N PRO A 210 2.87 25.85 -5.46
CA PRO A 210 1.63 25.70 -4.70
C PRO A 210 1.21 24.23 -4.64
N GLY A 211 1.03 23.72 -3.42
CA GLY A 211 0.54 22.38 -3.17
C GLY A 211 -0.82 22.14 -3.84
N LYS A 212 -1.09 20.89 -4.23
CA LYS A 212 -2.32 20.55 -4.96
C LYS A 212 -2.82 19.15 -4.66
N ILE A 213 -4.06 18.89 -5.06
CA ILE A 213 -4.68 17.57 -5.05
C ILE A 213 -5.06 17.23 -6.48
N ILE A 214 -4.63 16.06 -6.96
CA ILE A 214 -4.97 15.54 -8.28
C ILE A 214 -5.93 14.37 -8.12
N ARG A 215 -7.04 14.41 -8.83
CA ARG A 215 -7.96 13.27 -9.00
C ARG A 215 -7.64 12.54 -10.30
N ILE A 216 -7.53 11.22 -10.23
CA ILE A 216 -7.49 10.32 -11.38
C ILE A 216 -8.87 9.66 -11.48
N THR A 217 -9.64 10.09 -12.48
CA THR A 217 -11.07 9.77 -12.60
C THR A 217 -11.26 8.37 -13.16
N LYS A 218 -12.09 7.57 -12.49
CA LYS A 218 -12.48 6.26 -12.99
C LYS A 218 -13.38 6.39 -14.23
N GLY A 219 -13.14 5.56 -15.23
CA GLY A 219 -14.01 5.51 -16.41
C GLY A 219 -15.43 5.05 -16.04
N GLN A 220 -16.45 5.78 -16.49
CA GLN A 220 -17.83 5.30 -16.32
C GLN A 220 -18.06 4.02 -17.14
N GLY A 221 -18.63 3.00 -16.51
CA GLY A 221 -18.89 1.70 -17.14
C GLY A 221 -17.62 0.91 -17.51
N SER A 222 -16.43 1.37 -17.11
CA SER A 222 -15.19 0.64 -17.35
C SER A 222 -15.01 -0.48 -16.32
N GLY A 223 -14.24 -1.51 -16.71
CA GLY A 223 -13.79 -2.54 -15.76
C GLY A 223 -12.96 -1.93 -14.62
N GLY A 224 -12.76 -2.68 -13.54
CA GLY A 224 -11.89 -2.26 -12.43
C GLY A 224 -10.52 -1.78 -12.93
N GLY A 225 -9.99 -0.70 -12.34
CA GLY A 225 -8.65 -0.20 -12.64
C GLY A 225 -8.48 0.54 -13.97
N VAL A 226 -9.57 0.87 -14.67
CA VAL A 226 -9.52 1.67 -15.90
C VAL A 226 -9.88 3.13 -15.58
N TYR A 227 -8.91 4.02 -15.78
CA TYR A 227 -9.02 5.46 -15.56
C TYR A 227 -9.03 6.21 -16.89
N ASN A 228 -9.89 7.22 -17.03
CA ASN A 228 -10.10 7.91 -18.31
C ASN A 228 -9.82 9.41 -18.26
N GLY A 229 -9.36 9.94 -17.12
CA GLY A 229 -9.04 11.36 -17.01
C GLY A 229 -8.36 11.73 -15.71
N THR A 230 -7.83 12.94 -15.68
CA THR A 230 -7.12 13.51 -14.53
C THR A 230 -7.48 14.98 -14.38
N ALA A 231 -7.62 15.46 -13.15
CA ALA A 231 -7.99 16.83 -12.87
C ALA A 231 -7.36 17.33 -11.57
N VAL A 232 -6.96 18.60 -11.55
CA VAL A 232 -6.59 19.28 -10.29
C VAL A 232 -7.87 19.64 -9.56
N VAL A 233 -8.06 19.05 -8.38
CA VAL A 233 -9.24 19.28 -7.52
C VAL A 233 -9.11 20.59 -6.76
N ALA A 234 -7.91 20.85 -6.24
CA ALA A 234 -7.58 22.06 -5.51
C ALA A 234 -6.09 22.35 -5.63
N LYS A 235 -5.73 23.64 -5.59
CA LYS A 235 -4.34 24.10 -5.67
C LYS A 235 -4.15 25.41 -4.92
N GLY A 236 -3.05 25.52 -4.17
CA GLY A 236 -2.70 26.72 -3.43
C GLY A 236 -3.76 27.11 -2.40
N VAL A 237 -3.90 28.43 -2.17
CA VAL A 237 -4.74 29.02 -1.13
C VAL A 237 -4.26 28.58 0.25
N LEU A 238 -4.87 27.56 0.86
CA LEU A 238 -4.39 26.99 2.12
C LEU A 238 -3.39 25.85 1.87
N LEU A 239 -3.50 25.16 0.73
CA LEU A 239 -2.60 24.05 0.36
C LEU A 239 -1.21 24.60 0.02
N SER A 240 -0.28 24.39 0.94
CA SER A 240 1.14 24.74 0.80
C SER A 240 1.96 23.50 0.49
N ASN A 241 2.02 22.55 1.43
CA ASN A 241 2.68 21.26 1.26
C ASN A 241 1.77 20.14 1.82
N PRO A 242 0.70 19.77 1.10
CA PRO A 242 -0.20 18.72 1.55
C PRO A 242 0.53 17.37 1.59
N PHE A 243 0.49 16.69 2.74
CA PHE A 243 1.18 15.42 2.97
C PHE A 243 0.24 14.24 2.74
N ASP A 244 -0.74 14.01 3.62
CA ASP A 244 -1.64 12.85 3.56
C ASP A 244 -3.11 13.29 3.41
N ILE A 245 -3.97 12.35 3.02
CA ILE A 245 -5.35 12.63 2.59
C ILE A 245 -6.33 11.53 3.02
N THR A 246 -7.47 11.95 3.55
CA THR A 246 -8.61 11.07 3.79
C THR A 246 -9.90 11.72 3.32
N VAL A 247 -10.93 10.91 3.12
CA VAL A 247 -12.20 11.33 2.53
C VAL A 247 -13.38 10.92 3.39
N ASP A 248 -14.35 11.82 3.52
CA ASP A 248 -15.66 11.50 4.09
C ASP A 248 -16.67 11.26 2.96
N GLY A 249 -16.86 9.99 2.64
CA GLY A 249 -17.83 9.54 1.64
C GLY A 249 -19.28 9.53 2.10
N ASN A 250 -19.59 9.91 3.36
CA ASN A 250 -20.95 9.81 3.89
C ASN A 250 -21.87 10.98 3.48
N ASN A 251 -21.37 11.93 2.69
CA ASN A 251 -22.07 13.19 2.37
C ASN A 251 -22.91 13.14 1.07
N GLY A 252 -23.17 11.96 0.52
CA GLY A 252 -24.04 11.79 -0.65
C GLY A 252 -23.28 11.68 -1.98
N ALA A 253 -23.47 12.62 -2.91
CA ALA A 253 -23.01 12.51 -4.30
C ALA A 253 -21.53 12.83 -4.52
N ALA A 254 -20.83 13.38 -3.53
CA ALA A 254 -19.41 13.68 -3.59
C ALA A 254 -18.76 13.61 -2.19
N SER A 255 -17.49 13.23 -2.13
CA SER A 255 -16.74 13.09 -0.89
C SER A 255 -16.08 14.40 -0.47
N ASN A 256 -16.30 14.81 0.78
CA ASN A 256 -15.51 15.88 1.38
C ASN A 256 -14.09 15.37 1.67
N ILE A 257 -13.11 16.25 1.59
CA ILE A 257 -11.69 15.87 1.68
C ILE A 257 -11.06 16.54 2.91
N TYR A 258 -10.29 15.77 3.67
CA TYR A 258 -9.44 16.25 4.74
C TYR A 258 -7.98 15.97 4.37
N VAL A 259 -7.16 17.00 4.42
CA VAL A 259 -5.75 16.92 4.00
C VAL A 259 -4.87 17.47 5.10
N THR A 260 -3.85 16.71 5.49
CA THR A 260 -2.78 17.24 6.33
C THR A 260 -1.86 18.09 5.48
N ASP A 261 -1.48 19.25 5.99
CA ASP A 261 -0.52 20.13 5.34
C ASP A 261 0.57 20.48 6.33
N MET A 262 1.82 20.36 5.89
CA MET A 262 2.99 20.52 6.75
C MET A 262 3.43 21.98 6.87
N SER A 263 3.03 22.83 5.93
CA SER A 263 3.57 24.19 5.80
C SER A 263 2.48 25.26 5.69
N ALA A 264 1.21 24.88 5.70
CA ALA A 264 0.08 25.80 5.64
C ALA A 264 0.13 26.83 6.78
N LYS A 265 0.02 28.11 6.45
CA LYS A 265 0.11 29.21 7.44
C LYS A 265 -1.28 29.52 8.01
N LEU A 266 -1.68 28.80 9.06
CA LEU A 266 -3.07 28.76 9.56
C LEU A 266 -3.32 29.59 10.84
N GLY A 267 -2.36 30.40 11.31
CA GLY A 267 -2.42 31.12 12.60
C GLY A 267 -2.84 32.60 12.57
N GLY A 268 -3.27 33.13 11.41
CA GLY A 268 -3.60 34.57 11.27
C GLY A 268 -2.37 35.49 11.18
N GLU A 269 -2.60 36.82 11.12
CA GLU A 269 -1.54 37.82 10.81
C GLU A 269 -0.51 38.03 11.93
N ALA A 270 -0.86 37.78 13.20
CA ALA A 270 -0.02 38.13 14.35
C ALA A 270 0.99 37.03 14.76
N ALA A 271 0.79 35.78 14.35
CA ALA A 271 1.74 34.68 14.53
C ALA A 271 1.41 33.54 13.55
N ARG A 272 2.23 33.36 12.52
CA ARG A 272 2.00 32.35 11.48
C ARG A 272 2.30 30.94 12.04
N GLY A 273 1.31 30.31 12.66
CA GLY A 273 1.31 28.87 12.88
C GLY A 273 1.46 28.12 11.56
N MET A 274 2.41 27.19 11.45
CA MET A 274 2.58 26.34 10.28
C MET A 274 1.91 24.98 10.49
N GLY A 275 1.32 24.44 9.45
CA GLY A 275 0.70 23.14 9.41
C GLY A 275 -0.69 23.04 10.04
N GLY A 276 -1.44 22.05 9.58
CA GLY A 276 -2.78 21.77 10.07
C GLY A 276 -3.54 20.85 9.13
N ILE A 277 -4.85 20.73 9.36
CA ILE A 277 -5.74 19.96 8.50
C ILE A 277 -6.63 20.94 7.75
N ILE A 278 -6.62 20.82 6.43
CA ILE A 278 -7.45 21.60 5.53
C ILE A 278 -8.66 20.74 5.14
N TYR A 279 -9.85 21.30 5.25
CA TYR A 279 -11.09 20.71 4.78
C TYR A 279 -11.46 21.31 3.43
N LEU A 280 -11.86 20.45 2.49
CA LEU A 280 -12.38 20.84 1.19
C LEU A 280 -13.83 20.37 1.06
N ASP A 281 -14.71 21.34 0.88
CA ASP A 281 -16.15 21.12 0.78
C ASP A 281 -16.53 20.72 -0.65
N ALA A 282 -16.85 19.45 -0.89
CA ALA A 282 -17.25 18.98 -2.20
C ALA A 282 -18.61 19.57 -2.67
N SER A 283 -19.42 20.07 -1.73
CA SER A 283 -20.74 20.65 -2.01
C SER A 283 -20.73 22.16 -2.27
N SER A 284 -19.59 22.83 -2.05
CA SER A 284 -19.50 24.27 -2.24
C SER A 284 -19.62 24.68 -3.71
N THR A 285 -19.86 25.96 -3.97
CA THR A 285 -19.85 26.53 -5.32
C THR A 285 -18.90 27.74 -5.37
N PRO A 286 -17.74 27.64 -6.06
CA PRO A 286 -17.22 26.47 -6.77
C PRO A 286 -16.90 25.30 -5.82
N ALA A 287 -16.90 24.07 -6.34
CA ALA A 287 -16.64 22.86 -5.56
C ALA A 287 -15.24 22.88 -4.93
N PHE A 288 -15.10 22.21 -3.79
CA PHE A 288 -13.86 22.07 -3.01
C PHE A 288 -13.32 23.38 -2.44
N ASN A 289 -14.20 24.25 -1.96
CA ASN A 289 -13.78 25.44 -1.24
C ASN A 289 -13.00 25.04 0.02
N GLN A 290 -11.86 25.69 0.25
CA GLN A 290 -10.91 25.31 1.28
C GLN A 290 -11.20 26.06 2.59
N SER A 291 -11.12 25.36 3.72
CA SER A 291 -11.21 25.96 5.04
C SER A 291 -10.27 25.26 6.03
N VAL A 292 -9.93 25.94 7.12
CA VAL A 292 -9.12 25.37 8.18
C VAL A 292 -9.99 24.47 9.05
N PHE A 293 -9.75 23.16 9.02
CA PHE A 293 -10.36 22.22 9.96
C PHE A 293 -9.63 22.25 11.29
N PHE A 294 -8.31 22.05 11.24
CA PHE A 294 -7.46 22.05 12.42
C PHE A 294 -6.25 22.93 12.20
N SER A 295 -5.93 23.77 13.18
CA SER A 295 -4.68 24.52 13.22
C SER A 295 -3.79 24.01 14.35
N SER A 296 -2.57 23.63 13.98
CA SER A 296 -1.52 23.24 14.90
C SER A 296 -1.23 24.26 15.99
N TYR A 297 -1.47 25.53 15.69
CA TYR A 297 -1.16 26.65 16.53
C TYR A 297 -2.29 26.97 17.51
N ALA A 298 -3.52 27.01 17.03
CA ALA A 298 -4.67 27.41 17.84
C ALA A 298 -5.19 26.28 18.74
N GLN A 299 -4.95 25.02 18.37
CA GLN A 299 -5.68 23.88 18.95
C GLN A 299 -4.78 22.75 19.48
N ASN A 300 -3.45 22.93 19.54
CA ASN A 300 -2.55 21.91 20.10
C ASN A 300 -2.30 22.14 21.62
N PRO A 301 -2.83 21.27 22.50
CA PRO A 301 -2.75 21.46 23.94
C PRO A 301 -1.38 21.11 24.55
N THR A 302 -0.46 20.48 23.81
CA THR A 302 0.89 20.14 24.31
C THR A 302 1.90 21.29 24.12
N ALA A 303 1.49 22.39 23.50
CA ALA A 303 2.29 23.61 23.35
C ALA A 303 2.19 24.49 24.60
N THR A 304 2.98 24.20 25.64
CA THR A 304 3.14 25.10 26.80
C THR A 304 4.60 25.54 27.00
N PRO A 305 4.93 26.85 26.90
CA PRO A 305 4.06 27.96 26.48
C PRO A 305 3.71 27.86 24.98
N PRO A 306 2.73 28.62 24.45
CA PRO A 306 2.47 28.74 23.02
C PRO A 306 3.61 29.55 22.37
N THR A 307 4.82 29.00 22.38
CA THR A 307 6.04 29.60 21.86
C THR A 307 6.62 28.69 20.80
N SER A 308 6.54 29.14 19.55
CA SER A 308 7.32 28.73 18.37
C SER A 308 7.30 27.27 17.89
N GLY A 309 6.65 26.33 18.57
CA GLY A 309 6.49 24.94 18.11
C GLY A 309 5.15 24.71 17.42
N THR A 310 5.17 24.55 16.10
CA THR A 310 4.06 24.58 15.14
C THR A 310 3.29 23.28 14.80
N GLY A 311 2.90 22.33 15.68
CA GLY A 311 2.37 20.94 15.33
C GLY A 311 1.91 20.52 13.89
N CYS A 312 2.76 19.93 13.04
CA CYS A 312 2.48 19.70 11.61
C CYS A 312 1.94 18.29 11.43
N PRO A 313 0.66 18.13 11.06
CA PRO A 313 0.09 16.82 10.95
C PRO A 313 0.63 16.10 9.73
N MET A 314 0.81 14.78 9.86
CA MET A 314 1.36 13.92 8.81
C MET A 314 0.33 12.90 8.37
N GLY A 315 0.23 11.77 9.06
CA GLY A 315 -0.73 10.74 8.73
C GLY A 315 -2.14 11.18 9.13
N ILE A 316 -3.12 10.84 8.30
CA ILE A 316 -4.54 11.09 8.58
C ILE A 316 -5.39 9.91 8.13
N THR A 317 -6.32 9.51 8.97
CA THR A 317 -7.33 8.52 8.62
C THR A 317 -8.68 8.89 9.22
N MET A 318 -9.73 8.31 8.65
CA MET A 318 -11.08 8.49 9.13
C MET A 318 -11.64 7.15 9.60
N VAL A 319 -12.13 7.14 10.84
CA VAL A 319 -12.94 6.05 11.37
C VAL A 319 -14.40 6.39 11.08
N PRO A 320 -15.12 5.61 10.26
CA PRO A 320 -16.55 5.79 10.07
C PRO A 320 -17.30 5.55 11.39
N PRO A 321 -18.59 5.93 11.49
CA PRO A 321 -19.37 5.69 12.70
C PRO A 321 -19.29 4.22 13.12
N LEU A 322 -18.94 3.99 14.38
CA LEU A 322 -18.70 2.65 14.92
C LEU A 322 -19.51 2.45 16.19
N THR A 323 -20.15 1.30 16.34
CA THR A 323 -20.75 0.89 17.62
C THR A 323 -19.90 -0.19 18.27
N VAL A 324 -19.37 0.08 19.46
CA VAL A 324 -18.60 -0.88 20.26
C VAL A 324 -19.27 -1.04 21.62
N ASN A 325 -19.57 -2.27 22.04
CA ASN A 325 -20.20 -2.55 23.34
C ASN A 325 -21.46 -1.70 23.61
N SER A 326 -22.30 -1.53 22.59
CA SER A 326 -23.52 -0.67 22.63
C SER A 326 -23.27 0.84 22.77
N VAL A 327 -22.02 1.29 22.68
CA VAL A 327 -21.66 2.71 22.62
C VAL A 327 -21.43 3.10 21.16
N SER A 328 -22.21 4.06 20.66
CA SER A 328 -22.05 4.59 19.31
C SER A 328 -21.06 5.75 19.31
N TYR A 329 -20.04 5.64 18.49
CA TYR A 329 -19.07 6.69 18.21
C TYR A 329 -19.41 7.32 16.84
N PRO A 330 -19.42 8.66 16.73
CA PRO A 330 -19.57 9.33 15.44
C PRO A 330 -18.33 9.09 14.57
N THR A 331 -18.37 9.56 13.33
CA THR A 331 -17.19 9.66 12.47
C THR A 331 -16.08 10.41 13.19
N ARG A 332 -14.86 9.86 13.21
CA ARG A 332 -13.70 10.49 13.84
C ARG A 332 -12.56 10.59 12.83
N VAL A 333 -11.94 11.76 12.79
CA VAL A 333 -10.67 11.99 12.11
C VAL A 333 -9.56 11.74 13.11
N PHE A 334 -8.63 10.85 12.78
CA PHE A 334 -7.38 10.68 13.49
C PHE A 334 -6.27 11.26 12.65
N ALA A 335 -5.32 11.93 13.30
CA ALA A 335 -4.09 12.30 12.63
C ALA A 335 -2.93 12.36 13.63
N THR A 336 -1.74 12.23 13.07
CA THR A 336 -0.48 12.30 13.82
C THR A 336 0.17 13.65 13.63
N VAL A 337 0.99 14.06 14.59
CA VAL A 337 1.94 15.18 14.48
C VAL A 337 3.31 14.70 14.89
N PHE A 338 4.35 15.43 14.49
CA PHE A 338 5.72 15.20 14.95
C PHE A 338 6.61 16.44 14.83
N SER A 339 7.87 16.32 15.27
CA SER A 339 8.94 17.32 15.11
C SER A 339 10.31 16.65 14.88
N TYR A 340 11.10 17.19 13.96
CA TYR A 340 12.42 16.72 13.52
C TYR A 340 13.23 17.83 12.84
N ASN A 341 14.39 18.25 13.37
CA ASN A 341 15.32 19.18 12.70
C ASN A 341 14.67 20.46 12.09
N GLY A 342 13.64 21.01 12.74
CA GLY A 342 12.88 22.17 12.22
C GLY A 342 11.78 21.83 11.21
N PHE A 343 11.70 20.57 10.76
CA PHE A 343 10.55 19.97 10.10
C PHE A 343 9.61 19.39 11.15
N GLY A 344 8.30 19.59 11.03
CA GLY A 344 7.49 19.31 12.20
C GLY A 344 7.83 20.24 13.37
N CYS A 345 7.09 20.09 14.46
CA CYS A 345 6.29 21.23 14.83
C CYS A 345 5.65 21.03 16.23
N ALA A 346 5.40 19.80 16.66
CA ALA A 346 5.04 19.48 18.04
C ALA A 346 5.67 18.15 18.44
N PRO A 347 5.81 17.87 19.74
CA PRO A 347 6.11 16.53 20.18
C PRO A 347 5.15 15.55 19.53
N GLN A 348 5.70 14.44 19.05
CA GLN A 348 4.97 13.44 18.32
C GLN A 348 3.76 12.95 19.11
N ALA A 349 2.61 12.91 18.46
CA ALA A 349 1.35 12.61 19.12
C ALA A 349 0.33 12.07 18.14
N LEU A 350 -0.66 11.39 18.69
CA LEU A 350 -1.89 11.04 18.00
C LEU A 350 -3.04 11.84 18.62
N PHE A 351 -3.83 12.49 17.79
CA PHE A 351 -5.05 13.15 18.21
C PHE A 351 -6.25 12.62 17.44
N SER A 352 -7.41 12.91 17.99
CA SER A 352 -8.70 12.61 17.40
C SER A 352 -9.59 13.85 17.42
N MET A 353 -10.40 13.97 16.37
CA MET A 353 -11.37 15.04 16.18
C MET A 353 -12.65 14.46 15.63
N THR A 354 -13.80 14.98 16.07
CA THR A 354 -15.09 14.67 15.47
C THR A 354 -15.52 15.85 14.61
N PRO A 355 -15.75 15.68 13.30
CA PRO A 355 -16.33 16.74 12.48
C PRO A 355 -17.64 17.24 13.09
N ASN A 356 -17.83 18.56 13.19
CA ASN A 356 -19.09 19.11 13.63
C ASN A 356 -20.14 18.95 12.52
N VAL A 357 -21.19 18.18 12.79
CA VAL A 357 -22.26 17.88 11.81
C VAL A 357 -22.99 19.12 11.28
N TRP A 358 -22.95 20.25 11.99
CA TRP A 358 -23.56 21.52 11.57
C TRP A 358 -22.54 22.49 10.94
N ALA A 359 -21.25 22.22 11.13
CA ALA A 359 -20.14 23.03 10.63
C ALA A 359 -18.93 22.12 10.39
N PRO A 360 -18.94 21.27 9.34
CA PRO A 360 -17.95 20.20 9.13
C PRO A 360 -16.52 20.72 8.93
N THR A 361 -16.39 22.03 8.73
CA THR A 361 -15.16 22.82 8.69
C THR A 361 -14.49 22.99 10.06
N SER A 362 -15.05 22.48 11.16
CA SER A 362 -14.46 22.56 12.50
C SER A 362 -14.59 21.22 13.26
N PRO A 363 -13.59 20.84 14.10
CA PRO A 363 -13.63 19.63 14.93
C PRO A 363 -14.62 19.72 16.10
N GLY A 364 -15.42 20.79 16.17
CA GLY A 364 -16.30 21.07 17.30
C GLY A 364 -15.53 21.15 18.63
N ASN A 365 -16.19 20.80 19.73
CA ASN A 365 -15.59 20.76 21.08
C ASN A 365 -14.91 19.41 21.40
N SER A 366 -14.65 18.58 20.37
CA SER A 366 -14.33 17.16 20.53
C SER A 366 -12.87 16.81 20.27
N PHE A 367 -11.99 17.81 20.17
CA PHE A 367 -10.56 17.59 20.03
C PHE A 367 -10.01 16.85 21.25
N GLN A 368 -9.28 15.76 21.02
CA GLN A 368 -8.65 14.96 22.06
C GLN A 368 -7.26 14.52 21.62
N THR A 369 -6.23 14.87 22.38
CA THR A 369 -4.93 14.18 22.31
C THR A 369 -5.11 12.78 22.90
N ILE A 370 -4.90 11.74 22.10
CA ILE A 370 -5.02 10.35 22.57
C ILE A 370 -3.79 9.98 23.40
N PHE A 371 -2.60 10.30 22.88
CA PHE A 371 -1.34 10.27 23.63
C PHE A 371 -0.25 11.07 22.90
N SER A 372 0.84 11.36 23.61
CA SER A 372 2.00 12.08 23.09
C SER A 372 3.31 11.48 23.58
N GLY A 373 4.35 11.56 22.76
CA GLY A 373 5.69 11.04 23.02
C GLY A 373 5.87 9.60 22.56
N SER A 374 6.73 8.87 23.27
CA SER A 374 6.96 7.43 23.07
C SER A 374 5.63 6.66 22.97
N PRO A 375 5.50 5.63 22.11
CA PRO A 375 6.54 5.02 21.30
C PRO A 375 6.76 5.65 19.91
N LEU A 376 6.02 6.71 19.60
CA LEU A 376 6.09 7.34 18.30
C LEU A 376 7.38 8.15 18.15
N VAL A 377 7.85 8.24 16.91
CA VAL A 377 8.99 9.09 16.50
C VAL A 377 8.63 9.83 15.21
N PHE A 378 8.39 9.09 14.12
CA PHE A 378 8.01 9.65 12.81
C PHE A 378 6.73 8.99 12.26
N PRO A 379 5.56 9.21 12.89
CA PRO A 379 4.30 8.58 12.50
C PRO A 379 3.73 9.24 11.24
N PHE A 380 4.02 8.71 10.05
CA PHE A 380 3.73 9.37 8.77
C PHE A 380 2.45 8.91 8.10
N GLY A 381 2.07 7.65 8.24
CA GLY A 381 0.90 7.11 7.59
C GLY A 381 0.04 6.28 8.53
N MET A 382 -1.24 6.16 8.22
CA MET A 382 -2.18 5.44 9.06
C MET A 382 -3.41 4.99 8.31
N ASP A 383 -3.97 3.88 8.77
CA ASP A 383 -5.29 3.43 8.37
C ASP A 383 -6.00 2.82 9.58
N THR A 384 -7.26 2.48 9.43
CA THR A 384 -8.07 1.79 10.42
C THR A 384 -8.10 0.31 10.10
N ASP A 385 -8.27 -0.56 11.09
CA ASP A 385 -8.62 -1.96 10.79
C ASP A 385 -10.14 -2.15 10.70
N LEU A 386 -10.59 -3.40 10.51
CA LEU A 386 -12.01 -3.73 10.40
C LEU A 386 -12.80 -3.49 11.70
N SER A 387 -12.11 -3.34 12.83
CA SER A 387 -12.70 -3.06 14.15
C SER A 387 -12.60 -1.58 14.53
N GLY A 388 -12.10 -0.72 13.64
CA GLY A 388 -11.90 0.71 13.90
C GLY A 388 -10.72 1.01 14.82
N ARG A 389 -9.81 0.05 15.03
CA ARG A 389 -8.51 0.32 15.69
C ARG A 389 -7.60 1.04 14.71
N VAL A 390 -6.74 1.92 15.19
CA VAL A 390 -5.86 2.71 14.33
C VAL A 390 -4.54 1.96 14.14
N ILE A 391 -4.14 1.76 12.88
CA ILE A 391 -2.85 1.21 12.47
C ILE A 391 -1.97 2.38 12.04
N ILE A 392 -0.75 2.45 12.55
CA ILE A 392 0.15 3.59 12.35
C ILE A 392 1.48 3.06 11.81
N ALA A 393 1.92 3.60 10.67
CA ALA A 393 3.27 3.43 10.17
C ALA A 393 4.17 4.51 10.78
N ASP A 394 5.16 4.09 11.58
CA ASP A 394 6.14 4.98 12.19
C ASP A 394 7.54 4.72 11.61
N GLU A 395 8.06 5.69 10.86
CA GLU A 395 9.35 5.62 10.17
C GLU A 395 10.56 5.70 11.10
N GLY A 396 10.40 6.07 12.38
CA GLY A 396 11.53 6.39 13.26
C GLY A 396 11.55 5.60 14.56
N SER A 397 10.54 4.78 14.81
CA SER A 397 10.37 4.16 16.12
C SER A 397 11.55 3.26 16.50
N GLY A 398 12.10 3.50 17.69
CA GLY A 398 13.20 2.72 18.26
C GLY A 398 12.80 1.34 18.79
N TYR A 399 11.52 0.98 18.71
CA TYR A 399 11.04 -0.36 19.06
C TYR A 399 11.40 -1.42 18.01
N GLY A 400 11.79 -1.01 16.79
CA GLY A 400 12.10 -1.90 15.66
C GLY A 400 13.41 -1.61 14.92
N CYS A 401 13.54 -2.20 13.72
CA CYS A 401 14.71 -2.08 12.83
C CYS A 401 14.72 -0.78 12.04
N ASN A 402 14.67 0.36 12.75
CA ASN A 402 14.51 1.72 12.24
C ASN A 402 13.06 2.16 11.95
N GLY A 403 12.04 1.32 12.23
CA GLY A 403 10.64 1.69 12.09
C GLY A 403 9.69 0.64 12.69
N THR A 404 8.41 0.98 12.86
CA THR A 404 7.42 0.07 13.47
C THR A 404 6.01 0.32 12.94
N ILE A 405 5.25 -0.77 12.74
CA ILE A 405 3.80 -0.72 12.54
C ILE A 405 3.12 -0.88 13.89
N PHE A 406 2.42 0.15 14.35
CA PHE A 406 1.67 0.12 15.59
C PHE A 406 0.19 -0.18 15.35
N ARG A 407 -0.44 -0.83 16.33
CA ARG A 407 -1.89 -0.90 16.48
C ARG A 407 -2.30 -0.23 17.77
N LEU A 408 -3.19 0.73 17.68
CA LEU A 408 -3.83 1.38 18.80
C LEU A 408 -5.25 0.86 18.99
N ASP A 409 -5.51 0.28 20.16
CA ASP A 409 -6.85 -0.12 20.57
C ASP A 409 -7.44 0.96 21.50
N LEU A 410 -8.43 1.69 20.99
CA LEU A 410 -9.08 2.78 21.73
C LEU A 410 -9.91 2.28 22.93
N THR A 411 -10.15 0.98 23.04
CA THR A 411 -10.88 0.38 24.17
C THR A 411 -9.98 0.02 25.34
N LYS A 412 -8.65 0.01 25.13
CA LYS A 412 -7.65 -0.27 26.15
C LYS A 412 -7.08 1.03 26.70
N GLN A 413 -6.58 0.99 27.94
CA GLN A 413 -5.82 2.12 28.48
C GLN A 413 -4.58 2.39 27.62
N ILE A 414 -4.21 3.65 27.48
CA ILE A 414 -2.95 4.05 26.87
C ILE A 414 -1.83 3.68 27.83
N GLN A 415 -0.88 2.88 27.36
CA GLN A 415 0.29 2.46 28.13
C GLN A 415 1.51 2.50 27.21
N THR A 416 2.25 3.61 27.30
CA THR A 416 3.40 3.93 26.44
C THR A 416 4.75 3.63 27.10
N THR A 417 4.74 3.30 28.39
CA THR A 417 5.91 2.87 29.15
C THR A 417 5.59 1.55 29.85
N VAL A 418 6.46 0.56 29.63
CA VAL A 418 6.66 -0.52 30.59
C VAL A 418 7.72 -0.04 31.57
N GLY A 419 7.63 -0.40 32.86
CA GLY A 419 8.64 -0.03 33.87
C GLY A 419 10.02 -0.66 33.58
N PHE A 420 10.78 -0.98 34.63
CA PHE A 420 11.96 -1.86 34.47
C PHE A 420 11.49 -3.19 33.86
N TRP A 421 11.92 -3.44 32.61
CA TRP A 421 11.64 -4.60 31.75
C TRP A 421 11.18 -5.87 32.51
N ASP A 422 9.87 -6.10 32.57
CA ASP A 422 9.27 -7.36 33.06
C ASP A 422 9.08 -8.41 31.94
N GLY A 423 9.30 -7.99 30.68
CA GLY A 423 9.18 -8.84 29.50
C GLY A 423 7.76 -9.02 28.96
N ILE A 424 6.75 -8.29 29.47
CA ILE A 424 5.34 -8.49 29.09
C ILE A 424 4.86 -7.36 28.17
N VAL A 425 5.07 -7.56 26.87
CA VAL A 425 4.79 -6.57 25.80
C VAL A 425 3.29 -6.45 25.47
N ALA A 426 2.48 -7.44 25.85
CA ALA A 426 1.04 -7.49 25.57
C ALA A 426 0.23 -6.36 26.22
N ASP A 427 0.82 -5.65 27.19
CA ASP A 427 0.18 -4.56 27.93
C ASP A 427 0.39 -3.18 27.27
N LEU A 428 1.26 -3.07 26.25
CA LEU A 428 1.47 -1.81 25.54
C LEU A 428 0.25 -1.42 24.69
N ASN A 429 -0.09 -0.15 24.70
CA ASN A 429 -1.10 0.44 23.83
C ASN A 429 -0.71 1.90 23.52
N PRO A 430 -0.26 2.21 22.29
CA PRO A 430 -0.27 1.33 21.12
C PRO A 430 0.75 0.18 21.19
N PHE A 431 0.41 -0.95 20.55
CA PHE A 431 1.22 -2.17 20.47
C PHE A 431 1.97 -2.25 19.14
N GLY A 432 3.27 -2.57 19.15
CA GLY A 432 4.07 -2.78 17.95
C GLY A 432 3.76 -4.14 17.31
N ILE A 433 3.08 -4.14 16.16
CA ILE A 433 2.76 -5.34 15.37
C ILE A 433 4.00 -5.85 14.66
N SER A 434 4.78 -4.96 14.05
CA SER A 434 5.94 -5.35 13.24
C SER A 434 7.06 -4.31 13.35
N PRO A 435 8.25 -4.70 13.86
CA PRO A 435 8.49 -5.98 14.53
C PRO A 435 7.69 -6.09 15.84
N ILE A 436 7.40 -7.32 16.26
CA ILE A 436 6.85 -7.60 17.59
C ILE A 436 7.91 -7.24 18.63
N VAL A 437 7.55 -6.33 19.52
CA VAL A 437 8.40 -5.85 20.61
C VAL A 437 8.72 -7.01 21.57
N GLY A 438 9.92 -7.03 22.17
CA GLY A 438 10.30 -7.96 23.26
C GLY A 438 11.06 -9.23 22.85
N SER A 439 11.46 -9.39 21.58
CA SER A 439 12.40 -10.45 21.21
C SER A 439 13.79 -10.18 21.82
N PRO A 440 14.40 -11.13 22.55
CA PRO A 440 15.69 -10.92 23.24
C PRO A 440 16.88 -10.64 22.31
N ASN A 441 16.69 -10.66 20.98
CA ASN A 441 17.72 -10.46 19.96
C ASN A 441 17.38 -9.34 18.96
N GLY A 442 16.57 -8.35 19.32
CA GLY A 442 16.10 -7.32 18.38
C GLY A 442 15.10 -7.89 17.36
N CYS A 443 15.09 -7.40 16.11
CA CYS A 443 14.14 -7.74 15.03
C CYS A 443 14.25 -9.20 14.54
N SER A 444 14.47 -10.17 15.43
CA SER A 444 14.84 -11.50 15.02
C SER A 444 13.61 -12.37 14.70
N PRO A 445 13.50 -12.84 13.43
CA PRO A 445 12.52 -13.68 12.72
C PRO A 445 11.59 -14.68 13.46
N PRO A 446 10.62 -15.29 12.73
CA PRO A 446 10.51 -15.35 11.27
C PRO A 446 10.14 -14.00 10.60
N ASN A 447 11.04 -13.46 9.76
CA ASN A 447 10.77 -12.42 8.76
C ASN A 447 10.18 -11.09 9.27
N GLN A 448 10.84 -10.35 10.16
CA GLN A 448 10.40 -9.02 10.62
C GLN A 448 11.41 -7.90 10.36
N THR A 449 12.26 -8.09 9.35
CA THR A 449 13.44 -7.25 9.06
C THR A 449 13.38 -6.54 7.70
N TYR A 450 12.32 -6.74 6.93
CA TYR A 450 12.16 -6.13 5.62
C TYR A 450 11.77 -4.65 5.70
N LEU A 451 10.93 -4.29 6.67
CA LEU A 451 10.63 -2.89 6.96
C LEU A 451 11.85 -2.20 7.59
N VAL A 452 12.20 -1.05 7.03
CA VAL A 452 13.27 -0.14 7.43
C VAL A 452 12.66 1.18 7.90
N ASN A 453 11.96 1.92 7.02
CA ASN A 453 11.26 3.16 7.33
C ASN A 453 9.86 3.11 6.71
N PRO A 454 8.88 2.44 7.35
CA PRO A 454 7.55 2.28 6.80
C PRO A 454 6.86 3.65 6.72
N SER A 455 6.58 4.11 5.50
CA SER A 455 6.03 5.44 5.24
C SER A 455 4.52 5.50 5.44
N ASP A 456 3.81 4.43 5.07
CA ASP A 456 2.36 4.37 5.15
C ASP A 456 1.82 2.93 5.15
N VAL A 457 0.55 2.79 5.50
CA VAL A 457 -0.15 1.52 5.67
C VAL A 457 -1.58 1.58 5.13
N ALA A 458 -2.02 0.51 4.49
CA ALA A 458 -3.40 0.29 4.09
C ALA A 458 -3.89 -1.06 4.61
N VAL A 459 -5.09 -1.10 5.19
CA VAL A 459 -5.74 -2.32 5.64
C VAL A 459 -6.74 -2.79 4.59
N VAL A 460 -6.64 -4.06 4.22
CA VAL A 460 -7.53 -4.69 3.25
C VAL A 460 -8.93 -4.75 3.84
N LYS A 461 -9.88 -4.01 3.27
CA LYS A 461 -11.28 -3.98 3.72
C LYS A 461 -12.15 -5.04 3.03
N VAL A 462 -11.80 -5.40 1.80
CA VAL A 462 -12.49 -6.37 0.95
C VAL A 462 -11.44 -7.33 0.40
N ALA A 463 -11.77 -8.63 0.36
CA ALA A 463 -10.86 -9.65 -0.11
C ALA A 463 -10.44 -9.40 -1.57
N VAL A 464 -9.16 -9.60 -1.88
CA VAL A 464 -8.64 -9.53 -3.24
C VAL A 464 -8.64 -10.92 -3.84
N THR A 465 -9.64 -11.20 -4.66
CA THR A 465 -9.78 -12.48 -5.35
C THR A 465 -8.74 -12.62 -6.44
N ALA A 466 -8.19 -13.81 -6.58
CA ALA A 466 -7.63 -14.23 -7.84
C ALA A 466 -8.79 -14.44 -8.81
N ASN A 467 -8.77 -13.70 -9.93
CA ASN A 467 -9.55 -14.07 -11.10
C ASN A 467 -8.95 -15.36 -11.69
N THR A 468 -9.10 -16.48 -10.99
CA THR A 468 -8.86 -17.79 -11.56
C THR A 468 -9.96 -18.00 -12.59
N ALA A 469 -9.59 -18.26 -13.84
CA ALA A 469 -10.55 -18.76 -14.81
C ALA A 469 -11.25 -19.95 -14.15
N VAL A 470 -12.57 -19.82 -13.92
CA VAL A 470 -13.37 -20.92 -13.44
C VAL A 470 -13.37 -21.93 -14.58
N PRO A 471 -12.83 -23.15 -14.42
CA PRO A 471 -12.85 -24.11 -15.51
C PRO A 471 -14.31 -24.37 -15.92
N PRO A 472 -14.60 -24.52 -17.23
CA PRO A 472 -15.92 -24.90 -17.69
C PRO A 472 -16.40 -26.16 -16.99
N GLY A 473 -17.54 -26.06 -16.30
CA GLY A 473 -18.18 -27.17 -15.61
C GLY A 473 -19.27 -27.82 -16.45
N ASN A 474 -19.74 -28.99 -16.02
CA ASN A 474 -20.95 -29.64 -16.57
C ASN A 474 -20.93 -29.84 -18.09
N LEU A 475 -19.85 -30.37 -18.66
CA LEU A 475 -19.86 -30.79 -20.06
C LEU A 475 -20.87 -31.94 -20.25
N VAL A 476 -21.93 -31.67 -21.00
CA VAL A 476 -22.99 -32.62 -21.36
C VAL A 476 -23.00 -32.76 -22.87
N VAL A 477 -22.84 -34.00 -23.36
CA VAL A 477 -23.12 -34.32 -24.76
C VAL A 477 -24.62 -34.53 -24.89
N THR A 478 -25.28 -33.73 -25.71
CA THR A 478 -26.73 -33.74 -25.88
C THR A 478 -27.17 -34.63 -27.04
N SER A 479 -26.35 -34.75 -28.07
CA SER A 479 -26.60 -35.66 -29.19
C SER A 479 -25.31 -36.09 -29.88
N ILE A 480 -25.34 -37.31 -30.42
CA ILE A 480 -24.33 -37.82 -31.35
C ILE A 480 -25.04 -38.58 -32.46
N THR A 481 -24.56 -38.40 -33.69
CA THR A 481 -25.04 -39.20 -34.83
C THR A 481 -24.56 -40.63 -34.65
N SER A 482 -25.48 -41.60 -34.64
CA SER A 482 -25.16 -43.02 -34.52
C SER A 482 -26.34 -43.87 -35.02
N PRO A 483 -26.11 -44.95 -35.79
CA PRO A 483 -24.82 -45.41 -36.34
C PRO A 483 -24.31 -44.48 -37.47
N ILE A 484 -23.01 -44.57 -37.78
CA ILE A 484 -22.33 -43.83 -38.86
C ILE A 484 -21.59 -44.85 -39.74
N ASN A 485 -21.61 -44.66 -41.07
CA ASN A 485 -20.80 -45.44 -42.00
C ASN A 485 -19.66 -44.59 -42.60
N GLU A 486 -18.68 -45.25 -43.22
CA GLU A 486 -17.63 -44.57 -44.00
C GLU A 486 -18.25 -43.70 -45.10
N GLY A 487 -17.77 -42.45 -45.22
CA GLY A 487 -18.27 -41.42 -46.13
C GLY A 487 -19.35 -40.52 -45.54
N ASP A 488 -20.02 -40.93 -44.46
CA ASP A 488 -21.09 -40.16 -43.81
C ASP A 488 -20.53 -39.01 -42.94
N THR A 489 -21.35 -37.98 -42.73
CA THR A 489 -21.03 -36.88 -41.80
C THR A 489 -21.64 -37.16 -40.43
N ALA A 490 -20.79 -37.23 -39.41
CA ALA A 490 -21.18 -37.27 -38.02
C ALA A 490 -21.41 -35.86 -37.48
N SER A 491 -22.45 -35.67 -36.67
CA SER A 491 -22.66 -34.49 -35.85
C SER A 491 -22.69 -34.84 -34.36
N LEU A 492 -21.97 -34.06 -33.57
CA LEU A 492 -21.93 -34.12 -32.10
C LEU A 492 -22.38 -32.76 -31.57
N SER A 493 -23.39 -32.73 -30.71
CA SER A 493 -23.79 -31.53 -29.98
C SER A 493 -23.66 -31.70 -28.48
N GLY A 494 -23.41 -30.60 -27.78
CA GLY A 494 -23.30 -30.59 -26.34
C GLY A 494 -23.43 -29.20 -25.75
N SER A 495 -23.31 -29.11 -24.45
CA SER A 495 -23.30 -27.87 -23.69
C SER A 495 -22.35 -27.99 -22.51
N PHE A 496 -21.84 -26.87 -22.07
CA PHE A 496 -21.13 -26.73 -20.80
C PHE A 496 -21.59 -25.46 -20.09
N THR A 497 -21.31 -25.34 -18.81
CA THR A 497 -21.54 -24.12 -18.04
C THR A 497 -20.21 -23.44 -17.78
N ASP A 498 -20.05 -22.21 -18.24
CA ASP A 498 -18.93 -21.36 -17.85
C ASP A 498 -19.43 -19.95 -17.49
N THR A 499 -18.85 -19.41 -16.43
CA THR A 499 -19.06 -18.04 -15.94
C THR A 499 -18.12 -17.03 -16.60
N ASN A 500 -17.11 -17.45 -17.37
CA ASN A 500 -16.18 -16.57 -18.08
C ASN A 500 -15.72 -17.11 -19.47
N PRO A 501 -16.63 -17.16 -20.47
CA PRO A 501 -16.50 -17.97 -21.70
C PRO A 501 -15.46 -17.47 -22.72
N ALA A 502 -14.60 -16.52 -22.36
CA ALA A 502 -13.79 -15.77 -23.32
C ALA A 502 -12.62 -16.55 -23.96
N SER A 503 -12.37 -17.80 -23.55
CA SER A 503 -11.22 -18.59 -24.03
C SER A 503 -11.44 -20.09 -24.18
N ASP A 504 -12.68 -20.57 -24.00
CA ASP A 504 -12.93 -22.00 -23.92
C ASP A 504 -12.71 -22.71 -25.25
N THR A 505 -12.15 -23.92 -25.16
CA THR A 505 -12.05 -24.83 -26.30
C THR A 505 -12.78 -26.13 -26.02
N VAL A 506 -13.43 -26.67 -27.04
CA VAL A 506 -13.91 -28.05 -27.03
C VAL A 506 -13.05 -28.85 -27.98
N THR A 507 -12.51 -29.95 -27.47
CA THR A 507 -11.73 -30.92 -28.26
C THR A 507 -12.56 -32.19 -28.43
N VAL A 508 -12.75 -32.62 -29.69
CA VAL A 508 -13.39 -33.89 -30.02
C VAL A 508 -12.36 -34.77 -30.73
N ASP A 509 -12.21 -36.00 -30.21
CA ASP A 509 -11.48 -37.08 -30.86
C ASP A 509 -12.50 -37.98 -31.56
N TRP A 510 -12.44 -38.03 -32.89
CA TRP A 510 -13.40 -38.80 -33.69
C TRP A 510 -13.02 -40.27 -33.80
N GLY A 511 -11.85 -40.68 -33.28
CA GLY A 511 -11.41 -42.08 -33.24
C GLY A 511 -10.81 -42.62 -34.53
N ASP A 512 -10.80 -41.84 -35.62
CA ASP A 512 -10.13 -42.13 -36.91
C ASP A 512 -8.72 -41.51 -37.00
N GLY A 513 -8.24 -40.92 -35.91
CA GLY A 513 -6.97 -40.17 -35.85
C GLY A 513 -7.13 -38.67 -36.07
N ASN A 514 -8.31 -38.17 -36.45
CA ASN A 514 -8.60 -36.75 -36.56
C ASN A 514 -9.12 -36.17 -35.24
N LYS A 515 -8.67 -34.96 -34.92
CA LYS A 515 -9.12 -34.19 -33.77
C LYS A 515 -9.61 -32.82 -34.21
N THR A 516 -10.80 -32.45 -33.74
CA THR A 516 -11.32 -31.09 -33.92
C THR A 516 -11.12 -30.31 -32.64
N VAL A 517 -10.46 -29.16 -32.73
CA VAL A 517 -10.42 -28.16 -31.66
C VAL A 517 -11.21 -26.96 -32.14
N ALA A 518 -12.29 -26.64 -31.45
CA ALA A 518 -13.09 -25.45 -31.72
C ALA A 518 -13.04 -24.50 -30.51
N GLN A 519 -13.39 -23.24 -30.75
CA GLN A 519 -13.74 -22.24 -29.74
C GLN A 519 -15.27 -22.08 -29.75
N PRO A 520 -16.05 -23.00 -29.19
CA PRO A 520 -17.49 -22.92 -29.32
C PRO A 520 -18.07 -22.12 -28.15
N VAL A 521 -19.08 -21.32 -28.47
CA VAL A 521 -20.02 -20.84 -27.47
C VAL A 521 -20.88 -22.03 -27.02
N SER A 522 -21.21 -22.14 -25.74
CA SER A 522 -22.18 -23.14 -25.26
C SER A 522 -23.62 -22.66 -25.54
N PRO A 523 -24.53 -23.48 -26.09
CA PRO A 523 -24.33 -24.86 -26.55
C PRO A 523 -23.58 -24.95 -27.89
N PHE A 524 -22.89 -26.07 -28.11
CA PHE A 524 -22.03 -26.29 -29.28
C PHE A 524 -22.51 -27.44 -30.17
N THR A 525 -22.17 -27.36 -31.45
CA THR A 525 -22.33 -28.43 -32.44
C THR A 525 -21.07 -28.51 -33.29
N LEU A 526 -20.51 -29.72 -33.43
CA LEU A 526 -19.33 -30.01 -34.23
C LEU A 526 -19.66 -31.15 -35.20
N THR A 527 -19.00 -31.14 -36.36
CA THR A 527 -19.22 -32.15 -37.41
C THR A 527 -17.89 -32.69 -37.94
N HIS A 528 -17.89 -33.96 -38.34
CA HIS A 528 -16.74 -34.65 -38.94
C HIS A 528 -17.20 -35.66 -39.98
N GLN A 529 -16.42 -35.84 -41.04
CA GLN A 529 -16.71 -36.81 -42.09
C GLN A 529 -15.79 -38.02 -41.91
N TYR A 530 -16.39 -39.21 -41.81
CA TYR A 530 -15.68 -40.48 -41.62
C TYR A 530 -15.26 -41.13 -42.94
#